data_AF-A0A1S3QSJ7-F1
#
_entry.id   AF-A0A1S3QSJ7-F1
#
_cell.length_a   1.000
_cell.length_b   1.000
_cell.length_c   1.000
_cell.angle_alpha   90.00
_cell.angle_beta   90.00
_cell.angle_gamma   90.00
#
_symmetry.space_group_name_H-M   'P 1'
#
loop_
_entity.id
_entity.type
_entity.pdbx_description
1 polymer ?
#
loop_
_entity_poly.entity_id
_entity_poly.type
_entity_poly.pdbx_seq_one_letter_code
_entity_poly.pdbx_strand_id
1 'polypeptide(L)'
;MGEPEPLKFVSLEEEVDYWKEQAAKRQQRAEEVQEELQEFQQMSRDYEVELETELKQCETQNRELVTQNNRLHMELENYKV
;
A
#
# COMPACT_ATOMS: atom_id res chain seq x y z
N MET A 1 4.59 0.47 35.03
CA MET A 1 5.70 0.77 34.10
C MET A 1 6.80 1.35 34.96
N GLY A 2 7.80 0.55 35.34
CA GLY A 2 8.91 1.04 36.13
C GLY A 2 9.72 2.04 35.30
N GLU A 3 10.08 3.17 35.88
CA GLU A 3 11.06 4.07 35.27
C GLU A 3 12.32 3.27 34.96
N PRO A 4 12.87 3.36 33.73
CA PRO A 4 14.13 2.69 33.43
C PRO A 4 15.19 3.23 34.41
N GLU A 5 15.87 2.33 35.11
CA GLU A 5 16.96 2.69 36.01
C GLU A 5 17.93 3.64 35.29
N PRO A 6 18.37 4.74 35.93
CA PRO A 6 19.27 5.67 35.29
C PRO A 6 20.55 4.94 34.89
N LEU A 7 20.88 4.98 33.60
CA LEU A 7 22.13 4.47 33.04
C LEU A 7 23.28 5.14 33.81
N LYS A 8 23.98 4.35 34.63
CA LYS A 8 25.18 4.81 35.34
C LYS A 8 26.39 4.53 34.46
N PHE A 9 26.88 5.56 33.79
CA PHE A 9 28.13 5.50 33.06
C PHE A 9 29.31 5.60 34.03
N VAL A 10 30.37 4.83 33.77
CA VAL A 10 31.60 4.81 34.57
C VAL A 10 32.50 6.00 34.18
N SER A 11 32.32 6.56 32.98
CA SER A 11 33.04 7.75 32.50
C SER A 11 32.21 8.56 31.48
N LEU A 12 32.61 9.81 31.24
CA LEU A 12 32.00 10.67 30.23
C LEU A 12 32.24 10.12 28.81
N GLU A 13 33.43 9.57 28.54
CA GLU A 13 33.73 8.88 27.27
C GLU A 13 32.76 7.73 27.00
N GLU A 14 32.47 6.89 28.01
CA GLU A 14 31.51 5.78 27.87
C GLU A 14 30.09 6.28 27.57
N GLU A 15 29.66 7.37 28.21
CA GLU A 15 28.37 8.01 27.92
C GLU A 15 28.30 8.53 26.48
N VAL A 16 29.35 9.22 26.03
CA VAL A 16 29.43 9.78 24.67
C VAL A 16 29.39 8.67 23.63
N ASP A 17 30.16 7.61 23.82
CA ASP A 17 30.21 6.49 22.88
C ASP A 17 28.90 5.70 22.87
N TYR A 18 28.28 5.49 24.03
CA TYR A 18 26.94 4.90 24.12
C TYR A 18 25.91 5.71 23.32
N TRP A 19 25.84 7.03 23.51
CA TRP A 19 24.86 7.86 22.80
C TRP A 19 25.13 7.94 21.30
N LYS A 20 26.39 7.93 20.86
CA LYS A 20 26.74 7.83 19.44
C LYS A 20 26.26 6.51 18.84
N GLU A 21 26.48 5.39 19.52
CA GLU A 21 26.01 4.08 19.07
C GLU A 21 24.48 4.03 19.00
N GLN A 22 23.79 4.58 20.01
CA GLN A 22 22.34 4.67 20.02
C GLN A 22 21.80 5.56 18.90
N ALA A 23 22.45 6.69 18.63
CA ALA A 23 22.09 7.57 17.53
C ALA A 23 22.26 6.86 16.18
N ALA A 24 23.39 6.18 15.97
CA ALA A 24 23.66 5.42 14.75
C ALA A 24 22.63 4.30 14.54
N LYS A 25 22.32 3.52 15.58
CA LYS A 25 21.29 2.46 15.52
C LYS A 25 19.91 3.01 15.18
N ARG A 26 19.53 4.14 15.79
CA ARG A 26 18.23 4.78 15.51
C ARG A 26 18.16 5.36 14.11
N GLN A 27 19.26 5.93 13.62
CA GLN A 27 19.35 6.43 12.26
C GLN A 27 19.19 5.27 11.26
N GLN A 28 19.96 4.19 11.42
CA GLN A 28 19.84 3.02 10.57
C GLN A 28 18.41 2.46 10.56
N ARG A 29 17.79 2.31 11.73
CA ARG A 29 16.41 1.83 11.83
C ARG A 29 15.41 2.78 11.18
N ALA A 30 15.64 4.09 11.25
CA ALA A 30 14.78 5.07 10.59
C ALA A 30 14.89 4.97 9.06
N GLU A 31 16.09 4.76 8.54
CA GLU A 31 16.35 4.52 7.12
C GLU A 31 15.66 3.22 6.65
N GLU A 32 15.84 2.11 7.37
CA GLU A 32 15.19 0.82 7.07
C GLU A 32 13.66 0.94 7.03
N VAL A 33 13.05 1.56 8.04
CA VAL A 33 11.58 1.76 8.09
C VAL A 33 11.10 2.69 6.98
N GLN A 34 11.92 3.67 6.59
CA GLN A 34 11.57 4.57 5.49
C GLN A 34 11.60 3.82 4.15
N GLU A 35 12.58 2.95 3.92
CA GLU A 35 12.66 2.11 2.73
C GLU A 35 11.46 1.15 2.65
N GLU A 36 11.16 0.43 3.75
CA GLU A 36 10.00 -0.46 3.83
C GLU A 36 8.68 0.29 3.53
N LEU A 37 8.52 1.51 4.06
CA LEU A 37 7.34 2.32 3.80
C LEU A 37 7.23 2.72 2.32
N GLN A 38 8.35 3.09 1.69
CA GLN A 38 8.37 3.47 0.28
C GLN A 38 8.01 2.28 -0.62
N GLU A 39 8.55 1.10 -0.34
CA GLU A 39 8.20 -0.13 -1.04
C GLU A 39 6.72 -0.45 -0.87
N PHE A 40 6.20 -0.41 0.36
CA PHE A 40 4.78 -0.66 0.63
C PHE A 40 3.86 0.30 -0.13
N GLN A 41 4.21 1.59 -0.15
CA GLN A 41 3.45 2.60 -0.89
C GLN A 41 3.50 2.37 -2.41
N GLN A 42 4.64 1.94 -2.95
CA GLN A 42 4.75 1.63 -4.38
C GLN A 42 3.88 0.43 -4.73
N MET A 43 4.01 -0.67 -3.99
CA MET A 43 3.20 -1.87 -4.17
C MET A 43 1.69 -1.58 -4.06
N SER A 44 1.30 -0.72 -3.12
CA SER A 44 -0.09 -0.31 -2.95
C SER A 44 -0.61 0.44 -4.17
N ARG A 45 0.16 1.39 -4.72
CA ARG A 45 -0.22 2.13 -5.93
C ARG A 45 -0.35 1.23 -7.14
N ASP A 46 0.60 0.31 -7.34
CA ASP A 46 0.55 -0.62 -8.46
C ASP A 46 -0.68 -1.53 -8.38
N TYR A 47 -0.99 -2.02 -7.18
CA TYR A 47 -2.19 -2.83 -6.93
C TYR A 47 -3.50 -2.05 -7.15
N GLU A 48 -3.56 -0.77 -6.73
CA GLU A 48 -4.71 0.09 -7.00
C GLU A 48 -4.96 0.25 -8.51
N VAL A 49 -3.89 0.46 -9.30
CA VAL A 49 -3.98 0.58 -10.76
C VAL A 49 -4.49 -0.72 -11.42
N GLU A 50 -4.03 -1.87 -10.93
CA GLU A 50 -4.51 -3.18 -11.39
C GLU A 50 -6.02 -3.33 -11.12
N LEU A 51 -6.47 -3.04 -9.90
CA LEU A 51 -7.89 -3.11 -9.53
C LEU A 51 -8.77 -2.15 -10.34
N GLU A 52 -8.32 -0.91 -10.55
CA GLU A 52 -9.04 0.05 -11.38
C GLU A 52 -9.15 -0.42 -12.84
N THR A 53 -8.10 -1.05 -13.35
CA THR A 53 -8.08 -1.63 -14.70
C THR A 53 -9.07 -2.78 -14.83
N GLU A 54 -9.08 -3.71 -13.86
CA GLU A 54 -10.02 -4.84 -13.83
C GLU A 54 -11.48 -4.36 -13.71
N LEU A 55 -11.72 -3.36 -12.85
CA LEU A 55 -13.05 -2.76 -12.69
C LEU A 55 -13.54 -2.17 -14.01
N LYS A 56 -12.69 -1.38 -14.69
CA LYS A 56 -13.03 -0.77 -15.98
C LYS A 56 -13.32 -1.81 -17.06
N GLN A 57 -12.57 -2.92 -17.07
CA GLN A 57 -12.83 -4.03 -17.98
C GLN A 57 -14.20 -4.67 -17.71
N CYS A 58 -14.50 -4.98 -16.44
CA CYS A 58 -15.79 -5.53 -16.03
C CYS A 58 -16.96 -4.62 -16.41
N GLU A 59 -16.83 -3.31 -16.15
CA GLU A 59 -17.86 -2.33 -16.51
C GLU A 59 -18.09 -2.26 -18.02
N THR A 60 -17.02 -2.34 -18.81
CA THR A 60 -17.10 -2.33 -20.28
C THR A 60 -17.84 -3.58 -20.78
N GLN A 61 -17.46 -4.76 -20.30
CA GLN A 61 -18.12 -6.02 -20.63
C GLN A 61 -19.61 -6.01 -20.25
N ASN A 62 -19.95 -5.47 -19.08
CA ASN A 62 -21.34 -5.36 -18.65
C ASN A 62 -22.16 -4.45 -19.59
N ARG A 63 -21.62 -3.29 -19.99
CA ARG A 63 -22.28 -2.40 -20.96
C ARG A 63 -22.49 -3.06 -22.31
N GLU A 64 -21.50 -3.83 -22.78
CA GLU A 64 -21.61 -4.60 -24.03
C GLU A 64 -22.72 -5.65 -23.93
N LEU A 65 -22.78 -6.42 -22.83
CA LEU A 65 -23.82 -7.40 -22.58
C LEU A 65 -25.22 -6.77 -22.53
N VAL A 66 -25.37 -5.63 -21.85
CA VAL A 66 -26.64 -4.88 -21.81
C VAL A 66 -27.04 -4.42 -23.21
N THR A 67 -26.09 -3.91 -24.00
CA THR A 67 -26.34 -3.47 -25.37
C THR A 67 -26.78 -4.64 -26.26
N GLN A 68 -26.10 -5.79 -26.15
CA GLN A 68 -26.46 -7.01 -26.87
C GLN A 68 -27.83 -7.53 -26.45
N ASN A 69 -28.13 -7.54 -25.16
CA ASN A 69 -29.41 -7.96 -24.61
C ASN A 69 -30.55 -7.10 -25.15
N ASN A 70 -30.40 -5.77 -25.13
CA ASN A 70 -31.38 -4.84 -25.70
C ASN A 70 -31.59 -5.08 -27.20
N ARG A 71 -30.52 -5.29 -27.96
CA ARG A 71 -30.60 -5.58 -29.40
C ARG A 71 -31.39 -6.88 -29.65
N LEU A 72 -31.08 -7.94 -28.92
CA LEU A 72 -31.78 -9.22 -29.02
C LEU A 72 -33.26 -9.10 -28.64
N HIS A 73 -33.60 -8.29 -27.63
CA HIS A 73 -34.98 -8.01 -27.28
C HIS A 73 -35.74 -7.32 -28.42
N MET A 74 -35.15 -6.30 -29.05
CA MET A 74 -35.75 -5.64 -30.22
C MET A 74 -35.92 -6.59 -31.41
N GLU A 75 -34.90 -7.43 -31.68
CA GLU A 75 -35.00 -8.45 -32.73
C GLU A 75 -36.16 -9.42 -32.44
N LEU A 76 -36.28 -9.92 -31.20
CA LEU A 76 -37.38 -10.79 -30.79
C LEU A 76 -38.75 -10.13 -30.89
N GLU A 77 -38.87 -8.84 -30.58
CA GLU A 77 -40.12 -8.09 -30.77
C GLU A 77 -40.49 -7.98 -32.25
N ASN A 78 -39.52 -7.71 -33.13
CA ASN A 78 -39.74 -7.65 -34.57
C ASN A 78 -40.19 -8.98 -35.16
N TYR A 79 -39.73 -10.13 -34.63
CA TYR A 79 -40.18 -11.45 -35.07
C TYR A 79 -41.58 -11.84 -34.57
N LYS A 80 -42.14 -11.11 -33.59
CA LYS A 80 -43.50 -11.33 -33.06
C LYS A 80 -44.59 -10.54 -33.81
N VAL A 81 -44.19 -9.68 -34.75
CA VAL A 81 -45.06 -8.94 -35.69
C VAL A 81 -45.26 -9.76 -36.95
#